data_AF-A0A9X5Z1C8-F1
#
_entry.id   AF-A0A9X5Z1C8-F1
#
_cell.length_a   1.000
_cell.length_b   1.000
_cell.length_c   1.000
_cell.angle_alpha   90.00
_cell.angle_beta   90.00
_cell.angle_gamma   90.00
#
_symmetry.space_group_name_H-M   'P 1'
#
loop_
_entity.id
_entity.type
_entity.pdbx_description
1 polymer ?
#
loop_
_entity_poly.entity_id
_entity_poly.type
_entity_poly.pdbx_seq_one_letter_code
_entity_poly.pdbx_strand_id
1 'polypeptide(L)'
;MEQQQAQQVEQELRENWRQTRYDILDQFAHVSTADLDSARDVNDLVQRIADKSHHSERYVETRLQELVGVGGQQGGQRRRGERFSSQQAGQQAPGQPFGSSQQQ
;
A
#
# COMPACT_ATOMS: atom_id res chain seq x y z
N MET A 1 -13.08 10.68 5.90
CA MET A 1 -11.77 11.24 5.52
C MET A 1 -11.73 12.77 5.65
N GLU A 2 -10.58 13.36 5.97
CA GLU A 2 -10.34 14.80 5.79
C GLU A 2 -10.20 15.14 4.29
N GLN A 3 -10.68 16.31 3.86
CA GLN A 3 -10.70 16.69 2.43
C GLN A 3 -9.30 16.74 1.79
N GLN A 4 -8.27 17.17 2.53
CA GLN A 4 -6.89 17.18 2.01
C GLN A 4 -6.34 15.78 1.80
N GLN A 5 -6.71 14.82 2.65
CA GLN A 5 -6.27 13.44 2.50
C GLN A 5 -7.01 12.76 1.35
N ALA A 6 -8.32 13.05 1.17
CA ALA A 6 -9.09 12.53 0.05
C ALA A 6 -8.51 12.95 -1.30
N GLN A 7 -8.05 14.19 -1.41
CA GLN A 7 -7.42 14.68 -2.63
C GLN A 7 -6.08 14.00 -2.93
N GLN A 8 -5.25 13.74 -1.91
CA GLN A 8 -3.98 13.03 -2.08
C GLN A 8 -4.21 11.58 -2.49
N VAL A 9 -5.13 10.88 -1.81
CA VAL A 9 -5.49 9.50 -2.14
C VAL A 9 -6.07 9.46 -3.55
N GLU A 10 -6.92 10.42 -3.92
CA GLU A 10 -7.51 10.46 -5.26
C GLU A 10 -6.46 10.66 -6.35
N GLN A 11 -5.47 11.54 -6.16
CA GLN A 11 -4.40 11.74 -7.12
C GLN A 11 -3.61 10.45 -7.35
N GLU A 12 -3.10 9.84 -6.28
CA GLU A 12 -2.33 8.59 -6.36
C GLU A 12 -3.16 7.43 -6.94
N LEU A 13 -4.45 7.37 -6.57
CA LEU A 13 -5.39 6.38 -7.07
C LEU A 13 -5.68 6.57 -8.56
N ARG A 14 -5.77 7.80 -9.06
CA ARG A 14 -5.96 8.07 -10.49
C ARG A 14 -4.68 7.76 -11.28
N GLU A 15 -3.51 8.13 -10.77
CA GLU A 15 -2.23 7.84 -11.42
C GLU A 15 -1.98 6.33 -11.54
N ASN A 16 -2.30 5.57 -10.47
CA ASN A 16 -2.10 4.12 -10.42
C ASN A 16 -3.38 3.32 -10.66
N TRP A 17 -4.44 3.94 -11.20
CA TRP A 17 -5.80 3.37 -11.23
C TRP A 17 -5.85 1.96 -11.79
N ARG A 18 -5.12 1.71 -12.89
CA ARG A 18 -5.10 0.38 -13.51
C ARG A 18 -4.58 -0.70 -12.56
N GLN A 19 -3.52 -0.42 -11.79
CA GLN A 19 -2.95 -1.38 -10.85
C GLN A 19 -3.81 -1.49 -9.60
N THR A 20 -4.09 -0.35 -8.94
CA THR A 20 -4.89 -0.29 -7.71
C THR A 20 -6.26 -0.93 -7.88
N ARG A 21 -6.90 -0.78 -9.05
CA ARG A 21 -8.16 -1.44 -9.36
C ARG A 21 -8.08 -2.96 -9.26
N TYR A 22 -7.01 -3.59 -9.74
CA TYR A 22 -6.87 -5.05 -9.62
C TYR A 22 -6.65 -5.48 -8.16
N ASP A 23 -5.86 -4.72 -7.40
CA ASP A 23 -5.69 -4.98 -5.97
C ASP A 23 -6.99 -4.81 -5.18
N ILE A 24 -7.81 -3.80 -5.51
CA ILE A 24 -9.14 -3.62 -4.92
C ILE A 24 -10.04 -4.83 -5.24
N LEU A 25 -10.09 -5.28 -6.50
CA LEU A 25 -10.91 -6.44 -6.88
C LEU A 25 -10.46 -7.73 -6.18
N ASP A 26 -9.15 -7.89 -5.96
CA ASP A 26 -8.57 -9.02 -5.22
C ASP A 26 -8.92 -8.97 -3.72
N GLN A 27 -8.88 -7.79 -3.11
CA GLN A 27 -9.21 -7.62 -1.68
C GLN A 27 -10.72 -7.67 -1.42
N PHE A 28 -11.53 -7.19 -2.36
CA PHE A 28 -12.98 -7.04 -2.22
C PHE A 28 -13.70 -7.86 -3.29
N ALA A 29 -13.68 -9.19 -3.16
CA ALA A 29 -14.20 -10.14 -4.16
C ALA A 29 -15.68 -9.97 -4.55
N HIS A 30 -16.48 -9.27 -3.75
CA HIS A 30 -17.89 -8.97 -4.05
C HIS A 30 -18.09 -7.68 -4.87
N VAL A 31 -17.03 -6.91 -5.09
CA VAL A 31 -17.07 -5.67 -5.85
C VAL A 31 -16.75 -5.97 -7.31
N SER A 32 -17.58 -5.49 -8.23
CA SER A 32 -17.32 -5.68 -9.65
C SER A 32 -16.53 -4.50 -10.24
N THR A 33 -15.87 -4.77 -11.35
CA THR A 33 -15.11 -3.81 -12.15
C THR A 33 -15.97 -2.60 -12.56
N ALA A 34 -17.27 -2.82 -12.78
CA ALA A 34 -18.27 -1.77 -13.08
C ALA A 34 -18.64 -0.90 -11.87
N ASP A 35 -18.69 -1.47 -10.66
CA ASP A 35 -18.95 -0.68 -9.44
C ASP A 35 -17.81 0.31 -9.19
N LEU A 36 -16.56 -0.12 -9.43
CA LEU A 36 -15.36 0.72 -9.30
C LEU A 36 -15.32 1.84 -10.36
N ASP A 37 -15.71 1.55 -11.60
CA ASP A 37 -15.70 2.51 -12.71
C ASP A 37 -16.80 3.58 -12.58
N SER A 38 -17.90 3.22 -11.91
CA SER A 38 -19.01 4.14 -11.62
C SER A 38 -18.67 5.16 -10.54
N ALA A 39 -17.56 4.99 -9.82
CA ALA A 39 -17.17 5.88 -8.74
C ALA A 39 -16.64 7.21 -9.29
N ARG A 40 -17.19 8.32 -8.80
CA ARG A 40 -16.80 9.68 -9.25
C ARG A 40 -15.56 10.22 -8.56
N ASP A 41 -15.46 9.93 -7.27
CA ASP A 41 -14.46 10.44 -6.33
C ASP A 41 -14.14 9.37 -5.29
N VAL A 42 -13.07 9.57 -4.52
CA VAL A 42 -12.63 8.62 -3.48
C VAL A 42 -13.72 8.28 -2.45
N ASN A 43 -14.54 9.26 -2.05
CA ASN A 43 -15.62 9.02 -1.08
C ASN A 43 -16.71 8.10 -1.65
N ASP A 44 -17.11 8.32 -2.91
CA ASP A 44 -18.09 7.48 -3.60
C ASP A 44 -17.55 6.05 -3.81
N LEU A 45 -16.25 5.93 -4.12
CA LEU A 45 -15.56 4.65 -4.20
C LEU A 45 -15.60 3.89 -2.87
N VAL A 46 -15.28 4.55 -1.76
CA VAL A 46 -15.33 3.98 -0.40
C VAL A 46 -16.74 3.47 -0.09
N GLN A 47 -17.76 4.28 -0.36
CA GLN A 47 -19.15 3.94 -0.09
C GLN A 47 -19.62 2.73 -0.90
N ARG A 48 -19.31 2.70 -2.20
CA ARG A 48 -19.68 1.57 -3.07
C ARG A 48 -19.02 0.28 -2.66
N ILE A 49 -17.72 0.32 -2.36
CA ILE A 49 -17.00 -0.87 -1.89
C ILE A 49 -17.59 -1.31 -0.56
N ALA A 50 -17.82 -0.41 0.39
CA ALA A 50 -18.42 -0.74 1.69
C ALA A 50 -19.80 -1.41 1.54
N ASP A 51 -20.67 -0.84 0.71
CA ASP A 51 -22.01 -1.37 0.40
C ASP A 51 -21.94 -2.78 -0.20
N LYS A 52 -21.10 -2.98 -1.22
CA LYS A 52 -21.02 -4.23 -1.98
C LYS A 52 -20.26 -5.34 -1.25
N SER A 53 -19.22 -4.97 -0.48
CA SER A 53 -18.39 -5.92 0.27
C SER A 53 -18.90 -6.18 1.69
N HIS A 54 -19.93 -5.46 2.14
CA HIS A 54 -20.44 -5.49 3.51
C HIS A 54 -19.38 -5.15 4.57
N HIS A 55 -18.39 -4.33 4.20
CA HIS A 55 -17.40 -3.78 5.12
C HIS A 55 -17.78 -2.37 5.56
N SER A 56 -17.23 -1.92 6.68
CA SER A 56 -17.40 -0.53 7.11
C SER A 56 -16.60 0.41 6.21
N GLU A 57 -17.14 1.60 5.93
CA GLU A 57 -16.45 2.66 5.17
C GLU A 57 -15.05 2.94 5.72
N ARG A 58 -14.89 2.98 7.05
CA ARG A 58 -13.60 3.17 7.71
C ARG A 58 -12.57 2.08 7.38
N TYR A 59 -13.00 0.83 7.27
CA TYR A 59 -12.10 -0.28 6.90
C TYR A 59 -11.63 -0.14 5.46
N VAL A 60 -12.57 0.16 4.56
CA VAL A 60 -12.29 0.39 3.14
C VAL A 60 -11.37 1.59 2.95
N GLU A 61 -11.62 2.67 3.68
CA GLU A 61 -10.81 3.89 3.68
C GLU A 61 -9.35 3.61 4.04
N THR A 62 -9.12 2.91 5.16
CA THR A 62 -7.78 2.48 5.57
C THR A 62 -7.15 1.61 4.49
N ARG A 63 -7.90 0.66 3.92
CA ARG A 63 -7.37 -0.25 2.93
C ARG A 63 -6.96 0.45 1.63
N LEU A 64 -7.76 1.42 1.17
CA LEU A 64 -7.41 2.23 0.01
C LEU A 64 -6.15 3.04 0.25
N GLN A 65 -6.00 3.66 1.42
CA GLN A 65 -4.78 4.40 1.80
C GLN A 65 -3.53 3.52 1.81
N GLU A 66 -3.66 2.26 2.25
CA GLU A 66 -2.58 1.28 2.20
C GLU A 66 -2.22 0.88 0.76
N LEU A 67 -3.24 0.71 -0.11
CA LEU A 67 -3.04 0.35 -1.51
C LEU A 67 -2.37 1.46 -2.33
N VAL A 68 -2.69 2.73 -2.04
CA VAL A 68 -2.05 3.88 -2.70
C VAL A 68 -0.75 4.32 -2.03
N GLY A 69 -0.39 3.77 -0.87
CA GLY A 69 0.85 4.11 -0.16
C GLY A 69 0.84 5.45 0.60
N VAL A 70 -0.30 6.17 0.64
CA VAL A 70 -0.45 7.45 1.36
C VAL A 70 -0.49 7.27 2.89
N GLY A 71 -0.64 6.04 3.37
CA GLY A 71 -0.63 5.67 4.80
C GLY A 71 0.54 4.76 5.19
N GLY A 72 1.77 5.20 4.92
CA GLY A 72 2.98 4.43 5.20
C GLY A 72 2.99 3.77 6.59
N GLN A 73 3.16 2.45 6.58
CA GLN A 73 3.66 1.61 7.67
C GLN A 73 2.66 1.09 8.73
N GLN A 74 1.60 0.37 8.34
CA GLN A 74 0.94 -0.61 9.24
C GLN A 74 -0.02 -1.63 8.58
N GLY A 75 0.24 -2.06 7.35
CA GLY A 75 -0.60 -3.05 6.65
C GLY A 75 0.20 -4.22 6.12
N GLY A 76 0.52 -5.19 6.99
CA GLY A 76 1.26 -6.37 6.59
C GLY A 76 0.62 -7.06 5.37
N GLN A 77 1.49 -7.41 4.40
CA GLN A 77 1.33 -8.54 3.48
C GLN A 77 0.63 -8.30 2.13
N ARG A 78 1.19 -7.40 1.30
CA ARG A 78 1.28 -7.60 -0.17
C ARG A 78 2.65 -7.13 -0.70
N ARG A 79 3.75 -7.67 -0.16
CA ARG A 79 5.02 -7.72 -0.91
C ARG A 79 4.95 -8.90 -1.89
N ARG A 80 4.31 -8.69 -3.03
CA ARG A 80 4.50 -9.55 -4.21
C ARG A 80 5.69 -8.99 -4.99
N GLY A 81 6.87 -9.54 -4.71
CA GLY A 81 8.07 -9.43 -5.56
C GLY A 81 9.01 -8.26 -5.25
N GLU A 82 10.08 -8.56 -4.52
CA GLU A 82 11.42 -7.94 -4.59
C GLU A 82 11.67 -6.41 -4.40
N ARG A 83 12.72 -6.15 -3.60
CA ARG A 83 13.47 -4.88 -3.41
C ARG A 83 12.96 -3.87 -2.38
N PHE A 84 12.85 -4.31 -1.12
CA PHE A 84 13.28 -3.47 -0.01
C PHE A 84 13.94 -4.37 1.04
N SER A 85 15.09 -4.91 0.63
CA SER A 85 16.15 -5.34 1.53
C SER A 85 17.29 -4.36 1.33
N SER A 86 17.94 -3.95 2.42
CA SER A 86 19.10 -3.05 2.52
C SER A 86 18.86 -1.53 2.51
N GLN A 87 18.12 -1.01 3.49
CA GLN A 87 18.58 0.22 4.16
C GLN A 87 18.07 0.29 5.59
N GLN A 88 18.69 -0.49 6.48
CA GLN A 88 18.75 -0.14 7.89
C GLN A 88 20.21 0.20 8.18
N ALA A 89 20.56 1.45 7.89
CA ALA A 89 21.79 2.05 8.36
C ALA A 89 21.61 2.32 9.86
N GLY A 90 22.44 1.68 10.68
CA GLY A 90 22.39 1.84 12.13
C GLY A 90 23.50 1.08 12.85
N GLN A 91 24.73 1.59 12.72
CA GLN A 91 25.78 1.54 13.76
C GLN A 91 26.57 0.23 13.93
N GLN A 92 27.74 0.13 13.30
CA GLN A 92 29.02 0.14 14.02
C GLN A 92 30.22 0.21 13.06
N ALA A 93 31.22 0.95 13.53
CA ALA A 93 32.27 1.62 12.78
C ALA A 93 33.47 0.69 12.44
N PRO A 94 34.46 1.20 11.69
CA PRO A 94 35.47 0.43 10.96
C PRO A 94 36.72 0.15 11.80
N GLY A 95 37.37 -0.97 11.52
CA GLY A 95 38.77 -1.18 11.90
C GLY A 95 39.06 -2.56 12.48
N GLN A 96 39.75 -3.38 11.68
CA GLN A 96 40.89 -4.23 12.07
C GLN A 96 41.23 -5.20 10.92
N PRO A 97 42.30 -4.94 10.15
CA PRO A 97 42.97 -5.97 9.36
C PRO A 97 44.11 -6.56 10.19
N PHE A 98 43.92 -7.71 10.84
CA PHE A 98 45.02 -8.42 11.49
C PHE A 98 44.81 -9.93 11.44
N GLY A 99 45.77 -10.65 10.86
CA GLY A 99 45.80 -12.12 10.88
C GLY A 99 46.68 -12.81 9.84
N SER A 100 47.86 -12.28 9.53
CA SER A 100 48.94 -13.04 8.90
C SER A 100 49.73 -13.80 9.97
N SER A 101 49.69 -15.13 9.95
CA SER A 101 50.68 -16.05 10.56
C SER A 101 50.32 -17.48 10.11
N GLN A 102 51.02 -18.12 9.18
CA GLN A 102 52.37 -18.73 9.28
C GLN A 102 52.38 -20.02 10.12
N GLN A 103 52.83 -21.13 9.49
CA GLN A 103 53.36 -22.40 10.06
C GLN A 103 52.35 -23.29 10.82
N GLN A 104 52.32 -24.62 10.66
CA GLN A 104 53.37 -25.62 10.39
C GLN A 104 52.85 -26.75 9.50
#